data_AF-A0A9N9H516-F1
#
_entry.id   AF-A0A9N9H516-F1
#
_cell.length_a   1.000
_cell.length_b   1.000
_cell.length_c   1.000
_cell.angle_alpha   90.00
_cell.angle_beta   90.00
_cell.angle_gamma   90.00
#
_symmetry.space_group_name_H-M   'P 1'
#
loop_
_entity.id
_entity.type
_entity.pdbx_description
1 polymer ?
#
loop_
_entity_poly.entity_id
_entity_poly.type
_entity_poly.pdbx_seq_one_letter_code
_entity_poly.pdbx_strand_id
1 'polypeptide(L)'
;MAVAQDHWAARWVPCSNGEVPPGAFVYEDYNIARAQFQGGLQVGYVSREQRGCVISWGGKEHVISTYEVLTGDQNQFRWVSFSGGGRPQNFIPLKGGYEADGKELYIAMVNGHIGKAGQALYIRVMDKNFMLMIMNCWRSYNFTVSKEIPFGEDSKEATTWVRAHDGHIPPNAFHADFHSGQVIARAHFEGGIHVGYVEPSRGGCVIGWGGKEYLIHEYEVLTGDQNQFRWHECSGATRPQFFIPLKAGQEKDGKELYIAKANGRIGKSGKHLIDGMSYACDGREYREQMLFQIDVTDAHVF
;
A
#
# COMPACT_ATOMS: atom_id res chain seq x y z
N MET A 1 6.12 9.95 9.74
CA MET A 1 7.12 8.87 9.95
C MET A 1 6.35 7.62 10.30
N ALA A 2 6.26 6.64 9.40
CA ALA A 2 5.62 5.36 9.72
C ALA A 2 6.55 4.57 10.65
N VAL A 3 6.13 4.44 11.90
CA VAL A 3 6.77 3.62 12.94
C VAL A 3 6.21 2.21 12.76
N ALA A 4 7.06 1.19 12.75
CA ALA A 4 6.60 -0.20 12.70
C ALA A 4 5.74 -0.50 13.95
N GLN A 5 4.53 -1.02 13.75
CA GLN A 5 3.59 -1.31 14.83
C GLN A 5 3.51 -2.82 15.08
N ASP A 6 3.42 -3.21 16.35
CA ASP A 6 2.91 -4.52 16.73
C ASP A 6 1.48 -4.66 16.20
N HIS A 7 1.15 -5.82 15.60
CA HIS A 7 -0.13 -6.02 14.94
C HIS A 7 -1.01 -6.99 15.72
N TRP A 8 -2.29 -6.67 15.92
CA TRP A 8 -3.23 -7.47 16.72
C TRP A 8 -3.42 -8.91 16.21
N ALA A 9 -3.20 -9.16 14.91
CA ALA A 9 -3.29 -10.49 14.30
C ALA A 9 -2.04 -11.36 14.52
N ALA A 10 -0.97 -10.81 15.11
CA ALA A 10 0.24 -11.52 15.47
C ALA A 10 0.52 -11.36 16.97
N ARG A 11 0.98 -12.42 17.60
CA ARG A 11 1.37 -12.40 19.02
C ARG A 11 2.63 -13.23 19.23
N TRP A 12 3.43 -12.82 20.20
CA TRP A 12 4.61 -13.57 20.63
C TRP A 12 4.24 -14.42 21.84
N VAL A 13 4.45 -15.73 21.72
CA VAL A 13 4.13 -16.70 22.77
C VAL A 13 5.43 -17.25 23.34
N PRO A 14 5.69 -17.10 24.66
CA PRO A 14 6.86 -17.67 25.29
C PRO A 14 6.90 -19.20 25.13
N CYS A 15 8.05 -19.74 24.77
CA CYS A 15 8.32 -21.16 24.53
C CYS A 15 9.74 -21.51 24.96
N SER A 16 10.03 -22.81 25.04
CA SER A 16 11.38 -23.28 25.37
C SER A 16 11.74 -24.59 24.70
N ASN A 17 13.04 -24.91 24.64
CA ASN A 17 13.54 -26.26 24.35
C ASN A 17 13.03 -26.91 23.03
N GLY A 18 12.77 -26.10 22.00
CA GLY A 18 12.27 -26.59 20.70
C GLY A 18 10.75 -26.72 20.63
N GLU A 19 10.01 -26.33 21.67
CA GLU A 19 8.55 -26.25 21.66
C GLU A 19 8.05 -25.23 20.64
N VAL A 20 6.93 -25.59 20.00
CA VAL A 20 6.20 -24.77 19.05
C VAL A 20 4.73 -24.79 19.46
N PRO A 21 4.11 -23.62 19.75
CA PRO A 21 2.73 -23.54 20.17
C PRO A 21 1.76 -23.68 18.97
N PRO A 22 0.49 -24.02 19.21
CA PRO A 22 -0.53 -24.00 18.16
C PRO A 22 -0.69 -22.63 17.50
N GLY A 23 -0.94 -22.61 16.19
CA GLY A 23 -1.07 -21.36 15.42
C GLY A 23 0.24 -20.61 15.22
N ALA A 24 1.39 -21.26 15.46
CA ALA A 24 2.69 -20.73 15.12
C ALA A 24 2.82 -20.49 13.62
N PHE A 25 3.43 -19.37 13.26
CA PHE A 25 3.72 -19.07 11.87
C PHE A 25 4.74 -20.07 11.38
N VAL A 26 4.50 -20.63 10.19
CA VAL A 26 5.36 -21.64 9.57
C VAL A 26 5.68 -21.24 8.15
N TYR A 27 6.94 -21.37 7.77
CA TYR A 27 7.38 -21.29 6.39
C TYR A 27 8.28 -22.49 6.10
N GLU A 28 7.88 -23.30 5.12
CA GLU A 28 8.44 -24.64 4.92
C GLU A 28 8.40 -25.42 6.25
N ASP A 29 9.56 -25.70 6.85
CA ASP A 29 9.68 -26.44 8.10
C ASP A 29 10.05 -25.57 9.32
N TYR A 30 10.19 -24.25 9.12
CA TYR A 30 10.70 -23.35 10.14
C TYR A 30 9.60 -22.47 10.75
N ASN A 31 9.59 -22.42 12.09
CA ASN A 31 8.75 -21.49 12.84
C ASN A 31 9.50 -20.22 13.19
N ILE A 32 8.86 -19.07 13.03
CA ILE A 32 9.46 -17.76 13.32
C ILE A 32 9.56 -17.58 14.84
N ALA A 33 10.76 -17.26 15.33
CA ALA A 33 11.02 -17.05 16.74
C ALA A 33 11.86 -15.81 16.99
N ARG A 34 11.89 -15.37 18.24
CA ARG A 34 12.83 -14.35 18.72
C ARG A 34 13.32 -14.68 20.13
N ALA A 35 14.52 -14.25 20.46
CA ALA A 35 15.13 -14.48 21.77
C ALA A 35 15.97 -13.28 22.22
N GLN A 36 16.04 -13.06 23.53
CA GLN A 36 16.93 -12.05 24.10
C GLN A 36 18.39 -12.50 23.97
N PHE A 37 19.24 -11.63 23.43
CA PHE A 37 20.66 -11.90 23.27
C PHE A 37 21.47 -10.59 23.18
N GLN A 38 22.52 -10.48 24.02
CA GLN A 38 23.44 -9.33 24.04
C GLN A 38 22.74 -7.96 24.13
N GLY A 39 21.69 -7.87 24.95
CA GLY A 39 20.93 -6.63 25.17
C GLY A 39 19.89 -6.28 24.10
N GLY A 40 19.77 -7.10 23.06
CA GLY A 40 18.74 -6.95 22.02
C GLY A 40 17.82 -8.16 21.93
N LEU A 41 16.65 -7.96 21.32
CA LEU A 41 15.68 -8.99 21.01
C LEU A 41 15.86 -9.44 19.56
N GLN A 42 16.46 -10.62 19.37
CA GLN A 42 16.96 -11.09 18.08
C GLN A 42 15.99 -12.06 17.43
N VAL A 43 15.70 -11.86 16.14
CA VAL A 43 14.82 -12.74 15.35
C VAL A 43 15.61 -13.91 14.76
N GLY A 44 14.96 -15.06 14.73
CA GLY A 44 15.47 -16.30 14.15
C GLY A 44 14.36 -17.31 13.93
N TYR A 45 14.69 -18.59 14.06
CA TYR A 45 13.75 -19.69 13.87
C TYR A 45 13.84 -20.73 14.99
N VAL A 46 12.78 -21.52 15.17
CA VAL A 46 12.81 -22.65 16.10
C VAL A 46 13.48 -23.84 15.44
N SER A 47 14.51 -24.40 16.09
CA SER A 47 15.05 -25.72 15.77
C SER A 47 14.60 -26.71 16.84
N ARG A 48 13.80 -27.70 16.42
CA ARG A 48 13.40 -28.82 17.29
C ARG A 48 14.57 -29.74 17.63
N GLU A 49 15.50 -29.91 16.69
CA GLU A 49 16.71 -30.73 16.85
C GLU A 49 17.68 -30.09 17.85
N GLN A 50 17.99 -28.80 17.66
CA GLN A 50 18.90 -28.06 18.55
C GLN A 50 18.19 -27.57 19.83
N ARG A 51 16.89 -27.83 19.97
CA ARG A 51 16.05 -27.50 21.13
C ARG A 51 16.12 -26.02 21.52
N GLY A 52 15.95 -25.12 20.54
CA GLY A 52 16.00 -23.69 20.84
C GLY A 52 15.65 -22.81 19.65
N CYS A 53 15.64 -21.50 19.91
CA CYS A 53 15.62 -20.48 18.87
C CYS A 53 17.05 -20.26 18.35
N VAL A 54 17.26 -20.53 17.07
CA VAL A 54 18.52 -20.26 16.37
C VAL A 54 18.49 -18.83 15.84
N ILE A 55 19.40 -17.99 16.32
CA ILE A 55 19.55 -16.60 15.90
C ILE A 55 20.92 -16.39 15.25
N SER A 56 21.00 -15.48 14.27
CA SER A 56 22.27 -15.03 13.71
C SER A 56 22.75 -13.76 14.41
N TRP A 57 23.98 -13.76 14.94
CA TRP A 57 24.60 -12.60 15.58
C TRP A 57 26.12 -12.64 15.42
N GLY A 58 26.74 -11.50 15.08
CA GLY A 58 28.21 -11.42 14.95
C GLY A 58 28.82 -12.38 13.92
N GLY A 59 28.06 -12.77 12.89
CA GLY A 59 28.49 -13.74 11.87
C GLY A 59 28.45 -15.21 12.31
N LYS A 60 27.80 -15.51 13.44
CA LYS A 60 27.62 -16.87 13.96
C LYS A 60 26.16 -17.15 14.29
N GLU A 61 25.81 -18.43 14.31
CA GLU A 61 24.52 -18.88 14.85
C GLU A 61 24.63 -19.14 16.35
N HIS A 62 23.59 -18.79 17.08
CA HIS A 62 23.45 -19.02 18.51
C HIS A 62 22.11 -19.67 18.79
N VAL A 63 22.11 -20.69 19.65
CA VAL A 63 20.89 -21.42 20.05
C VAL A 63 20.49 -20.97 21.45
N ILE A 64 19.28 -20.42 21.57
CA ILE A 64 18.75 -19.93 22.84
C ILE A 64 17.57 -20.82 23.27
N SER A 65 17.67 -21.41 24.46
CA SER A 65 16.68 -22.39 24.95
C SER A 65 15.37 -21.77 25.42
N THR A 66 15.34 -20.46 25.71
CA THR A 66 14.13 -19.70 26.07
C THR A 66 13.90 -18.60 25.05
N TYR A 67 12.71 -18.55 24.48
CA TYR A 67 12.40 -17.71 23.34
C TYR A 67 10.90 -17.46 23.23
N GLU A 68 10.49 -16.66 22.26
CA GLU A 68 9.10 -16.48 21.90
C GLU A 68 8.88 -16.94 20.46
N VAL A 69 7.74 -17.57 20.19
CA VAL A 69 7.32 -17.98 18.85
C VAL A 69 6.20 -17.05 18.38
N LEU A 70 6.29 -16.63 17.11
CA LEU A 70 5.25 -15.84 16.49
C LEU A 70 4.03 -16.71 16.17
N THR A 71 2.87 -16.33 16.66
CA THR A 71 1.59 -17.03 16.42
C THR A 71 0.49 -16.05 16.00
N GLY A 72 -0.63 -16.55 15.48
CA GLY A 72 -1.78 -15.73 15.11
C GLY A 72 -2.43 -16.15 13.79
N ASP A 73 -3.10 -15.21 13.13
CA ASP A 73 -3.65 -15.45 11.79
C ASP A 73 -2.58 -15.16 10.73
N GLN A 74 -1.83 -16.19 10.35
CA GLN A 74 -0.78 -16.09 9.34
C GLN A 74 -1.31 -15.61 7.98
N ASN A 75 -2.61 -15.78 7.70
CA ASN A 75 -3.24 -15.28 6.48
C ASN A 75 -3.32 -13.76 6.43
N GLN A 76 -3.00 -13.07 7.53
CA GLN A 76 -2.82 -11.62 7.57
C GLN A 76 -1.38 -11.20 7.26
N PHE A 77 -0.51 -12.09 6.81
CA PHE A 77 0.89 -11.76 6.52
C PHE A 77 1.37 -12.42 5.23
N ARG A 78 2.44 -11.86 4.64
CA ARG A 78 3.09 -12.43 3.47
C ARG A 78 4.56 -12.06 3.38
N TRP A 79 5.32 -12.87 2.67
CA TRP A 79 6.71 -12.58 2.33
C TRP A 79 6.77 -11.75 1.04
N VAL A 80 7.56 -10.68 1.04
CA VAL A 80 7.79 -9.83 -0.13
C VAL A 80 9.27 -9.77 -0.46
N SER A 81 9.61 -10.01 -1.73
CA SER A 81 10.97 -9.85 -2.25
C SER A 81 11.37 -8.38 -2.19
N PHE A 82 12.56 -8.11 -1.66
CA PHE A 82 13.08 -6.76 -1.59
C PHE A 82 14.52 -6.71 -2.10
N SER A 83 14.75 -5.86 -3.11
CA SER A 83 16.07 -5.61 -3.70
C SER A 83 16.31 -4.10 -3.76
N GLY A 84 17.41 -3.64 -3.16
CA GLY A 84 17.83 -2.24 -3.17
C GLY A 84 18.21 -1.73 -1.78
N GLY A 85 19.03 -0.69 -1.73
CA GLY A 85 19.33 0.02 -0.47
C GLY A 85 18.31 1.13 -0.22
N GLY A 86 17.83 1.25 1.02
CA GLY A 86 16.94 2.33 1.45
C GLY A 86 15.76 1.85 2.30
N ARG A 87 15.02 2.79 2.90
CA ARG A 87 13.77 2.47 3.61
C ARG A 87 12.73 1.94 2.59
N PRO A 88 11.93 0.92 2.94
CA PRO A 88 10.91 0.37 2.08
C PRO A 88 9.82 1.43 1.95
N GLN A 89 9.76 2.06 0.78
CA GLN A 89 8.82 3.14 0.53
C GLN A 89 7.37 2.63 0.36
N ASN A 90 7.20 1.33 0.12
CA ASN A 90 5.93 0.73 -0.32
C ASN A 90 5.38 -0.36 0.61
N PHE A 91 6.04 -0.66 1.74
CA PHE A 91 5.54 -1.61 2.74
C PHE A 91 6.13 -1.34 4.12
N ILE A 92 5.38 -1.67 5.17
CA ILE A 92 5.85 -1.63 6.55
C ILE A 92 6.27 -3.06 6.94
N PRO A 93 7.58 -3.33 7.13
CA PRO A 93 8.04 -4.63 7.57
C PRO A 93 7.55 -4.94 8.98
N LEU A 94 7.22 -6.22 9.25
CA LEU A 94 6.83 -6.63 10.59
C LEU A 94 8.04 -6.58 11.52
N LYS A 95 7.91 -5.77 12.58
CA LYS A 95 8.89 -5.69 13.65
C LYS A 95 8.96 -7.04 14.36
N GLY A 96 10.15 -7.63 14.39
CA GLY A 96 10.42 -8.85 15.13
C GLY A 96 11.19 -8.62 16.42
N GLY A 97 11.94 -7.52 16.52
CA GLY A 97 12.74 -7.22 17.71
C GLY A 97 13.53 -5.92 17.60
N TYR A 98 14.66 -5.85 18.29
CA TYR A 98 15.51 -4.67 18.37
C TYR A 98 16.96 -5.03 18.73
N GLU A 99 17.91 -4.23 18.28
CA GLU A 99 19.32 -4.30 18.70
C GLU A 99 19.52 -3.64 20.07
N ALA A 100 20.69 -3.84 20.69
CA ALA A 100 21.01 -3.30 22.01
C ALA A 100 20.94 -1.76 22.10
N ASP A 101 21.12 -1.06 20.97
CA ASP A 101 20.98 0.39 20.87
C ASP A 101 19.53 0.85 20.61
N GLY A 102 18.58 -0.08 20.63
CA GLY A 102 17.15 0.17 20.42
C GLY A 102 16.74 0.22 18.94
N LYS A 103 17.65 0.09 17.98
CA LYS A 103 17.29 0.04 16.56
C LYS A 103 16.46 -1.18 16.25
N GLU A 104 15.43 -1.01 15.44
CA GLU A 104 14.47 -2.07 15.15
C GLU A 104 15.05 -3.18 14.27
N LEU A 105 14.60 -4.40 14.53
CA LEU A 105 14.85 -5.58 13.72
C LEU A 105 13.54 -6.08 13.12
N TYR A 106 13.57 -6.34 11.83
CA TYR A 106 12.45 -6.87 11.07
C TYR A 106 12.64 -8.35 10.76
N ILE A 107 11.53 -9.06 10.59
CA ILE A 107 11.53 -10.47 10.21
C ILE A 107 11.86 -10.56 8.72
N ALA A 108 12.97 -11.23 8.42
CA ALA A 108 13.49 -11.37 7.07
C ALA A 108 13.80 -12.83 6.77
N MET A 109 13.98 -13.14 5.48
CA MET A 109 14.38 -14.46 5.02
C MET A 109 15.28 -14.35 3.81
N VAL A 110 16.28 -15.22 3.74
CA VAL A 110 17.17 -15.31 2.58
C VAL A 110 17.37 -16.77 2.24
N ASN A 111 17.09 -17.14 0.99
CA ASN A 111 17.24 -18.53 0.50
C ASN A 111 16.56 -19.56 1.43
N GLY A 112 15.33 -19.28 1.89
CA GLY A 112 14.56 -20.16 2.79
C GLY A 112 14.92 -20.05 4.28
N HIS A 113 16.02 -19.37 4.65
CA HIS A 113 16.43 -19.23 6.04
C HIS A 113 15.85 -17.98 6.68
N ILE A 114 15.05 -18.16 7.74
CA ILE A 114 14.45 -17.08 8.53
C ILE A 114 15.54 -16.42 9.39
N GLY A 115 15.50 -15.10 9.45
CA GLY A 115 16.41 -14.30 10.25
C GLY A 115 15.90 -12.87 10.42
N LYS A 116 16.84 -11.92 10.36
CA LYS A 116 16.58 -10.53 10.70
C LYS A 116 17.16 -9.55 9.69
N ALA A 117 16.55 -8.38 9.60
CA ALA A 117 17.11 -7.23 8.90
C ALA A 117 17.00 -5.97 9.76
N GLY A 118 18.06 -5.14 9.76
CA GLY A 118 18.09 -3.92 10.57
C GLY A 118 17.24 -2.79 10.01
N GLN A 119 16.88 -1.83 10.87
CA GLN A 119 16.04 -0.68 10.57
C GLN A 119 16.47 0.13 9.32
N ALA A 120 17.77 0.22 9.07
CA ALA A 120 18.32 0.95 7.91
C ALA A 120 18.16 0.20 6.58
N LEU A 121 17.78 -1.09 6.61
CA LEU A 121 17.56 -1.97 5.46
C LEU A 121 18.65 -1.82 4.38
N TYR A 122 19.90 -1.65 4.82
CA TYR A 122 21.06 -1.60 3.94
C TYR A 122 21.44 -3.03 3.56
N ILE A 123 20.70 -3.60 2.62
CA ILE A 123 21.02 -4.90 2.05
C ILE A 123 22.05 -4.61 0.97
N ARG A 124 23.30 -5.04 1.18
CA ARG A 124 24.26 -5.09 0.08
C ARG A 124 23.64 -6.00 -0.98
N VAL A 125 23.26 -5.40 -2.11
CA VAL A 125 22.70 -6.05 -3.29
C VAL A 125 23.65 -7.16 -3.72
N MET A 126 23.43 -8.37 -3.23
CA MET A 126 24.16 -9.56 -3.64
C MET A 126 23.20 -10.73 -3.87
N ASP A 127 22.09 -10.82 -3.11
CA ASP A 127 21.18 -11.98 -3.18
C ASP A 127 19.83 -11.62 -3.80
N LYS A 128 19.49 -12.32 -4.90
CA LYS A 128 18.21 -12.16 -5.63
C LYS A 128 16.98 -12.70 -4.89
N ASN A 129 17.14 -13.23 -3.67
CA ASN A 129 16.13 -14.00 -2.93
C ASN A 129 15.88 -13.48 -1.50
N PHE A 130 16.16 -12.21 -1.22
CA PHE A 130 15.87 -11.60 0.08
C PHE A 130 14.38 -11.25 0.19
N MET A 131 13.73 -11.71 1.26
CA MET A 131 12.31 -11.53 1.55
C MET A 131 12.11 -10.85 2.90
N LEU A 132 11.12 -9.95 3.01
CA LEU A 132 10.65 -9.38 4.27
C LEU A 132 9.23 -9.83 4.56
N MET A 133 8.92 -10.14 5.81
CA MET A 133 7.55 -10.40 6.21
C MET A 133 6.81 -9.09 6.44
N ILE A 134 5.63 -8.97 5.84
CA ILE A 134 4.78 -7.79 5.92
C ILE A 134 3.34 -8.21 6.27
N MET A 135 2.57 -7.26 6.77
CA MET A 135 1.15 -7.43 7.09
C MET A 135 0.27 -7.24 5.83
N ASN A 136 -0.75 -8.07 5.67
CA ASN A 136 -1.72 -8.03 4.58
C ASN A 136 -2.73 -6.88 4.72
N CYS A 137 -2.87 -6.28 5.90
CA CYS A 137 -3.77 -5.13 6.12
C CYS A 137 -3.25 -3.81 5.53
N TRP A 138 -2.03 -3.79 5.00
CA TRP A 138 -1.60 -2.83 3.98
C TRP A 138 -1.44 -3.60 2.68
N ARG A 139 -2.56 -3.76 1.96
CA ARG A 139 -2.70 -4.65 0.80
C ARG A 139 -1.68 -4.27 -0.26
N SER A 140 -0.64 -5.08 -0.36
CA SER A 140 0.09 -5.25 -1.59
C SER A 140 -0.50 -6.50 -2.24
N TYR A 141 -0.88 -6.41 -3.51
CA TYR A 141 -1.45 -7.54 -4.26
C TYR A 141 -0.39 -8.65 -4.42
N ASN A 142 -0.86 -9.89 -4.41
CA ASN A 142 -0.06 -11.07 -4.74
C ASN A 142 0.36 -10.99 -6.21
N PHE A 143 1.65 -11.21 -6.49
CA PHE A 143 2.11 -11.54 -7.83
C PHE A 143 2.70 -12.95 -7.79
N THR A 144 1.84 -13.94 -7.97
CA THR A 144 2.27 -15.20 -8.58
C THR A 144 2.03 -15.01 -10.07
N VAL A 145 3.11 -14.98 -10.86
CA VAL A 145 3.02 -15.10 -12.32
C VAL A 145 2.40 -16.47 -12.62
N SER A 146 1.11 -16.51 -12.93
CA SER A 146 0.59 -17.41 -13.96
C SER A 146 -0.86 -17.07 -14.29
N LYS A 147 -1.08 -16.92 -15.60
CA LYS A 147 -2.33 -16.64 -16.33
C LYS A 147 -2.83 -15.20 -16.33
N GLU A 148 -2.84 -14.67 -17.55
CA GLU A 148 -3.55 -13.47 -18.00
C GLU A 148 -4.97 -13.44 -17.40
N ILE A 149 -5.23 -12.44 -16.56
CA ILE A 149 -6.59 -12.12 -16.13
C ILE A 149 -7.23 -11.32 -17.27
N PRO A 150 -8.38 -11.76 -17.83
CA PRO A 150 -9.09 -10.97 -18.81
C PRO A 150 -9.58 -9.68 -18.17
N PHE A 151 -9.39 -8.57 -18.88
CA PHE A 151 -9.83 -7.25 -18.46
C PHE A 151 -11.36 -7.18 -18.38
N GLY A 152 -11.85 -6.70 -17.22
CA GLY A 152 -13.03 -5.86 -17.09
C GLY A 152 -14.38 -6.57 -17.04
N GLU A 153 -14.97 -6.67 -15.84
CA GLU A 153 -16.43 -6.60 -15.69
C GLU A 153 -16.88 -6.30 -14.24
N ASP A 154 -16.12 -6.69 -13.22
CA ASP A 154 -16.58 -6.58 -11.82
C ASP A 154 -16.51 -5.18 -11.19
N SER A 155 -15.83 -4.20 -11.80
CA SER A 155 -15.73 -2.83 -11.24
C SER A 155 -16.95 -1.94 -11.53
N LYS A 156 -17.89 -2.40 -12.37
CA LYS A 156 -19.06 -1.61 -12.79
C LYS A 156 -20.19 -1.54 -11.76
N GLU A 157 -20.20 -2.40 -10.73
CA GLU A 157 -21.33 -2.43 -9.78
C GLU A 157 -21.17 -1.48 -8.57
N ALA A 158 -19.95 -1.02 -8.26
CA ALA A 158 -19.68 -0.18 -7.08
C ALA A 158 -19.67 1.34 -7.32
N THR A 159 -19.45 1.80 -8.56
CA THR A 159 -19.51 3.22 -8.94
C THR A 159 -20.26 3.47 -10.24
N THR A 160 -20.84 4.66 -10.37
CA THR A 160 -21.34 5.16 -11.65
C THR A 160 -21.05 6.64 -11.83
N TRP A 161 -20.88 7.04 -13.09
CA TRP A 161 -20.69 8.44 -13.49
C TRP A 161 -22.04 9.03 -13.88
N VAL A 162 -22.50 10.03 -13.13
CA VAL A 162 -23.81 10.65 -13.31
C VAL A 162 -23.62 12.03 -13.93
N ARG A 163 -24.26 12.28 -15.07
CA ARG A 163 -24.24 13.60 -15.71
C ARG A 163 -24.85 14.66 -14.80
N ALA A 164 -24.20 15.81 -14.73
CA ALA A 164 -24.64 16.96 -13.98
C ALA A 164 -24.18 18.25 -14.67
N HIS A 165 -24.78 19.38 -14.26
CA HIS A 165 -24.44 20.68 -14.80
C HIS A 165 -24.64 21.80 -13.76
N ASP A 166 -24.05 22.97 -14.03
CA ASP A 166 -24.29 24.22 -13.28
C ASP A 166 -24.13 24.11 -11.75
N GLY A 167 -23.17 23.31 -11.29
CA GLY A 167 -22.88 23.12 -9.86
C GLY A 167 -23.77 22.08 -9.16
N HIS A 168 -24.69 21.43 -9.89
CA HIS A 168 -25.50 20.34 -9.35
C HIS A 168 -24.59 19.16 -8.92
N ILE A 169 -24.85 18.64 -7.72
CA ILE A 169 -24.21 17.45 -7.18
C ILE A 169 -25.31 16.39 -6.93
N PRO A 170 -25.26 15.24 -7.62
CA PRO A 170 -26.23 14.16 -7.41
C PRO A 170 -26.06 13.51 -6.02
N PRO A 171 -27.10 12.83 -5.49
CA PRO A 171 -26.99 12.04 -4.27
C PRO A 171 -25.88 10.98 -4.37
N ASN A 172 -25.30 10.61 -3.22
CA ASN A 172 -24.22 9.62 -3.12
C ASN A 172 -22.95 9.99 -3.91
N ALA A 173 -22.70 11.29 -4.12
CA ALA A 173 -21.47 11.77 -4.71
C ALA A 173 -20.25 11.46 -3.83
N PHE A 174 -19.14 11.13 -4.46
CA PHE A 174 -17.90 10.84 -3.77
C PHE A 174 -17.17 12.10 -3.34
N HIS A 175 -17.01 12.28 -2.02
CA HIS A 175 -16.21 13.35 -1.46
C HIS A 175 -14.77 12.88 -1.24
N ALA A 176 -13.78 13.54 -1.82
CA ALA A 176 -12.39 13.10 -1.64
C ALA A 176 -11.89 13.29 -0.20
N ASP A 177 -12.33 14.36 0.46
CA ASP A 177 -12.14 14.64 1.88
C ASP A 177 -13.39 15.32 2.46
N PHE A 178 -13.80 14.89 3.65
CA PHE A 178 -15.02 15.40 4.31
C PHE A 178 -15.00 16.93 4.53
N HIS A 179 -13.81 17.52 4.67
CA HIS A 179 -13.64 18.93 5.01
C HIS A 179 -13.49 19.86 3.80
N SER A 180 -13.20 19.34 2.60
CA SER A 180 -12.95 20.19 1.42
C SER A 180 -14.22 20.60 0.67
N GLY A 181 -15.33 19.87 0.87
CA GLY A 181 -16.57 20.08 0.11
C GLY A 181 -16.47 19.70 -1.37
N GLN A 182 -15.30 19.25 -1.84
CA GLN A 182 -15.06 18.87 -3.23
C GLN A 182 -15.57 17.45 -3.49
N VAL A 183 -16.33 17.29 -4.58
CA VAL A 183 -16.74 15.98 -5.08
C VAL A 183 -15.95 15.60 -6.32
N ILE A 184 -15.66 14.31 -6.46
CA ILE A 184 -14.91 13.77 -7.60
C ILE A 184 -15.77 13.89 -8.86
N ALA A 185 -15.21 14.55 -9.87
CA ALA A 185 -15.90 14.76 -11.13
C ALA A 185 -14.94 14.58 -12.32
N ARG A 186 -15.51 14.48 -13.52
CA ARG A 186 -14.76 14.50 -14.78
C ARG A 186 -15.52 15.29 -15.82
N ALA A 187 -14.79 15.85 -16.79
CA ALA A 187 -15.38 16.61 -17.89
C ALA A 187 -14.65 16.34 -19.21
N HIS A 188 -15.39 16.44 -20.31
CA HIS A 188 -14.81 16.42 -21.65
C HIS A 188 -14.10 17.74 -21.93
N PHE A 189 -12.84 17.69 -22.36
CA PHE A 189 -12.07 18.88 -22.72
C PHE A 189 -10.94 18.52 -23.68
N GLU A 190 -10.71 19.32 -24.72
CA GLU A 190 -9.62 19.15 -25.70
C GLU A 190 -9.47 17.73 -26.28
N GLY A 191 -10.60 17.04 -26.49
CA GLY A 191 -10.65 15.67 -27.04
C GLY A 191 -10.31 14.57 -26.03
N GLY A 192 -10.11 14.90 -24.75
CA GLY A 192 -9.96 13.97 -23.64
C GLY A 192 -11.13 14.02 -22.65
N ILE A 193 -11.03 13.18 -21.62
CA ILE A 193 -11.89 13.18 -20.43
C ILE A 193 -10.97 13.40 -19.24
N HIS A 194 -11.11 14.54 -18.57
CA HIS A 194 -10.19 14.96 -17.51
C HIS A 194 -10.86 14.92 -16.14
N VAL A 195 -10.16 14.35 -15.18
CA VAL A 195 -10.58 14.29 -13.78
C VAL A 195 -10.34 15.62 -13.10
N GLY A 196 -11.28 16.02 -12.25
CA GLY A 196 -11.25 17.23 -11.47
C GLY A 196 -12.22 17.15 -10.30
N TYR A 197 -12.74 18.30 -9.90
CA TYR A 197 -13.71 18.39 -8.82
C TYR A 197 -14.86 19.32 -9.13
N VAL A 198 -15.99 19.13 -8.46
CA VAL A 198 -17.05 20.12 -8.41
C VAL A 198 -17.07 20.73 -7.02
N GLU A 199 -17.14 22.05 -6.99
CA GLU A 199 -17.46 22.84 -5.81
C GLU A 199 -18.73 23.64 -6.14
N PRO A 200 -19.85 23.46 -5.40
CA PRO A 200 -21.15 24.06 -5.77
C PRO A 200 -21.09 25.57 -5.99
N SER A 201 -20.26 26.28 -5.22
CA SER A 201 -20.09 27.74 -5.31
C SER A 201 -19.49 28.19 -6.65
N ARG A 202 -18.79 27.30 -7.37
CA ARG A 202 -18.17 27.60 -8.66
C ARG A 202 -19.07 27.30 -9.86
N GLY A 203 -20.19 26.60 -9.67
CA GLY A 203 -21.16 26.34 -10.74
C GLY A 203 -20.68 25.39 -11.84
N GLY A 204 -19.67 24.55 -11.60
CA GLY A 204 -19.15 23.63 -12.60
C GLY A 204 -18.03 22.71 -12.11
N CYS A 205 -17.58 21.82 -13.00
CA CYS A 205 -16.42 20.95 -12.80
C CYS A 205 -15.13 21.70 -13.12
N VAL A 206 -14.22 21.75 -12.17
CA VAL A 206 -12.91 22.37 -12.27
C VAL A 206 -11.88 21.31 -12.64
N ILE A 207 -11.23 21.49 -13.79
CA ILE A 207 -10.18 20.59 -14.28
C ILE A 207 -8.87 21.35 -14.51
N GLY A 208 -7.74 20.65 -14.35
CA GLY A 208 -6.43 21.14 -14.78
C GLY A 208 -6.11 20.67 -16.19
N TRP A 209 -5.61 21.55 -17.05
CA TRP A 209 -5.08 21.19 -18.37
C TRP A 209 -4.09 22.23 -18.89
N GLY A 210 -2.97 21.79 -19.49
CA GLY A 210 -2.02 22.67 -20.18
C GLY A 210 -1.43 23.78 -19.30
N GLY A 211 -1.31 23.57 -17.98
CA GLY A 211 -0.83 24.58 -17.02
C GLY A 211 -1.92 25.50 -16.46
N LYS A 212 -3.18 25.33 -16.86
CA LYS A 212 -4.30 26.22 -16.50
C LYS A 212 -5.45 25.45 -15.86
N GLU A 213 -6.24 26.17 -15.08
CA GLU A 213 -7.52 25.71 -14.57
C GLU A 213 -8.65 26.08 -15.53
N TYR A 214 -9.60 25.16 -15.71
CA TYR A 214 -10.80 25.37 -16.52
C TYR A 214 -12.05 24.97 -15.74
N LEU A 215 -13.09 25.79 -15.85
CA LEU A 215 -14.42 25.53 -15.32
C LEU A 215 -15.32 25.05 -16.45
N ILE A 216 -15.85 23.83 -16.33
CA ILE A 216 -16.71 23.19 -17.33
C ILE A 216 -18.11 23.01 -16.74
N HIS A 217 -19.13 23.56 -17.40
CA HIS A 217 -20.51 23.55 -16.91
C HIS A 217 -21.23 22.23 -17.15
N GLU A 218 -20.80 21.41 -18.12
CA GLU A 218 -21.32 20.07 -18.37
C GLU A 218 -20.30 19.02 -17.96
N TYR A 219 -20.65 18.15 -17.02
CA TYR A 219 -19.71 17.22 -16.41
C TYR A 219 -20.40 15.96 -15.89
N GLU A 220 -19.60 15.03 -15.39
CA GLU A 220 -20.07 13.83 -14.72
C GLU A 220 -19.48 13.77 -13.31
N VAL A 221 -20.32 13.43 -12.33
CA VAL A 221 -19.94 13.24 -10.93
C VAL A 221 -19.85 11.75 -10.64
N LEU A 222 -18.80 11.34 -9.92
CA LEU A 222 -18.67 9.98 -9.44
C LEU A 222 -19.63 9.74 -8.27
N THR A 223 -20.45 8.69 -8.37
CA THR A 223 -21.44 8.31 -7.36
C THR A 223 -21.38 6.81 -7.04
N GLY A 224 -21.89 6.41 -5.88
CA GLY A 224 -21.87 5.01 -5.41
C GLY A 224 -21.69 4.89 -3.89
N ASP A 225 -21.36 3.70 -3.41
CA ASP A 225 -21.13 3.45 -1.98
C ASP A 225 -19.68 3.74 -1.59
N GLN A 226 -19.46 4.92 -1.01
CA GLN A 226 -18.12 5.38 -0.64
C GLN A 226 -17.39 4.46 0.37
N ASN A 227 -18.11 3.59 1.08
CA ASN A 227 -17.50 2.62 2.00
C ASN A 227 -16.72 1.51 1.28
N GLN A 228 -16.95 1.32 -0.03
CA GLN A 228 -16.27 0.31 -0.84
C GLN A 228 -14.97 0.84 -1.47
N PHE A 229 -14.39 1.91 -0.93
CA PHE A 229 -13.24 2.58 -1.55
C PHE A 229 -12.14 2.82 -0.56
N ARG A 230 -10.90 2.74 -1.05
CA ARG A 230 -9.71 3.03 -0.26
C ARG A 230 -8.78 3.96 -1.01
N TRP A 231 -8.18 4.88 -0.26
CA TRP A 231 -7.11 5.74 -0.74
C TRP A 231 -5.76 5.10 -0.43
N HIS A 232 -4.91 5.02 -1.45
CA HIS A 232 -3.55 4.49 -1.37
C HIS A 232 -2.55 5.62 -1.54
N GLU A 233 -1.69 5.82 -0.53
CA GLU A 233 -0.57 6.75 -0.64
C GLU A 233 0.40 6.26 -1.72
N CYS A 234 0.76 7.15 -2.64
CA CYS A 234 1.54 6.88 -3.83
C CYS A 234 2.54 8.02 -4.08
N SER A 235 3.57 7.73 -4.88
CA SER A 235 4.53 8.75 -5.32
C SER A 235 4.82 8.67 -6.81
N GLY A 236 4.80 9.82 -7.48
CA GLY A 236 5.14 9.94 -8.91
C GLY A 236 4.10 9.31 -9.85
N ALA A 237 4.55 8.82 -11.00
CA ALA A 237 3.67 8.20 -12.00
C ALA A 237 2.83 7.06 -11.44
N THR A 238 1.59 6.92 -11.94
CA THR A 238 0.72 5.80 -11.57
C THR A 238 1.35 4.46 -11.96
N ARG A 239 1.44 3.54 -11.00
CA ARG A 239 1.94 2.17 -11.19
C ARG A 239 0.90 1.17 -10.68
N PRO A 240 0.08 0.56 -11.57
CA PRO A 240 -0.99 -0.38 -11.20
C PRO A 240 -0.53 -1.74 -10.63
N GLN A 241 0.61 -1.79 -9.95
CA GLN A 241 1.25 -3.05 -9.53
C GLN A 241 0.71 -3.57 -8.18
N PHE A 242 0.18 -2.70 -7.33
CA PHE A 242 -0.17 -3.04 -5.93
C PHE A 242 -1.60 -2.71 -5.54
N PHE A 243 -2.38 -2.09 -6.43
CA PHE A 243 -3.81 -1.85 -6.34
C PHE A 243 -4.31 -1.51 -7.76
N ILE A 244 -5.62 -1.56 -7.97
CA ILE A 244 -6.24 -1.21 -9.26
C ILE A 244 -6.74 0.23 -9.16
N PRO A 245 -5.99 1.24 -9.65
CA PRO A 245 -6.44 2.62 -9.60
C PRO A 245 -7.72 2.79 -10.42
N LEU A 246 -8.69 3.52 -9.88
CA LEU A 246 -9.95 3.76 -10.57
C LEU A 246 -9.73 4.67 -11.78
N LYS A 247 -9.83 4.08 -12.98
CA LYS A 247 -9.79 4.82 -14.24
C LYS A 247 -10.99 5.76 -14.30
N ALA A 248 -10.73 7.03 -14.56
CA ALA A 248 -11.75 8.06 -14.59
C ALA A 248 -11.69 8.93 -15.84
N GLY A 249 -10.70 8.74 -16.70
CA GLY A 249 -10.62 9.47 -17.94
C GLY A 249 -9.50 8.98 -18.84
N GLN A 250 -9.23 9.77 -19.86
CA GLN A 250 -8.14 9.56 -20.79
C GLN A 250 -7.74 10.88 -21.46
N GLU A 251 -6.46 11.00 -21.77
CA GLU A 251 -5.96 12.03 -22.68
C GLU A 251 -6.49 11.81 -24.11
N LYS A 252 -6.33 12.82 -24.97
CA LYS A 252 -6.70 12.74 -26.39
C LYS A 252 -6.02 11.58 -27.13
N ASP A 253 -4.80 11.22 -26.75
CA ASP A 253 -4.04 10.12 -27.34
C ASP A 253 -4.39 8.74 -26.74
N GLY A 254 -5.41 8.68 -25.87
CA GLY A 254 -5.90 7.46 -25.24
C GLY A 254 -5.15 7.06 -23.98
N LYS A 255 -4.12 7.81 -23.55
CA LYS A 255 -3.44 7.53 -22.28
C LYS A 255 -4.39 7.70 -21.11
N GLU A 256 -4.45 6.68 -20.25
CA GLU A 256 -5.42 6.62 -19.18
C GLU A 256 -5.15 7.64 -18.07
N LEU A 257 -6.23 8.19 -17.52
CA LEU A 257 -6.22 9.06 -16.35
C LEU A 257 -6.99 8.39 -15.21
N TYR A 258 -6.41 8.46 -14.02
CA TYR A 258 -6.96 7.90 -12.80
C TYR A 258 -7.22 9.02 -11.79
N ILE A 259 -8.12 8.75 -10.84
CA ILE A 259 -8.42 9.71 -9.77
C ILE A 259 -7.26 9.75 -8.79
N ALA A 260 -6.87 10.96 -8.44
CA ALA A 260 -5.91 11.21 -7.38
C ALA A 260 -6.34 12.38 -6.49
N LYS A 261 -5.81 12.41 -5.26
CA LYS A 261 -5.87 13.57 -4.36
C LYS A 261 -4.51 13.88 -3.74
N ALA A 262 -4.23 15.16 -3.53
CA ALA A 262 -3.05 15.63 -2.80
C ALA A 262 -3.32 17.03 -2.24
N ASN A 263 -2.76 17.36 -1.07
CA ASN A 263 -2.90 18.69 -0.45
C ASN A 263 -4.35 19.20 -0.36
N GLY A 264 -5.32 18.30 -0.13
CA GLY A 264 -6.76 18.64 -0.08
C GLY A 264 -7.40 18.99 -1.44
N ARG A 265 -6.75 18.65 -2.54
CA ARG A 265 -7.21 18.88 -3.92
C ARG A 265 -7.39 17.57 -4.67
N ILE A 266 -8.40 17.51 -5.52
CA ILE A 266 -8.69 16.39 -6.44
C ILE A 266 -8.12 16.70 -7.83
N GLY A 267 -7.69 15.66 -8.53
CA GLY A 267 -7.23 15.78 -9.90
C GLY A 267 -6.91 14.44 -10.51
N LYS A 268 -5.95 14.45 -11.43
CA LYS A 268 -5.65 13.33 -12.33
C LYS A 268 -4.22 12.83 -12.15
N SER A 269 -4.05 11.53 -12.21
CA SER A 269 -2.74 10.88 -12.32
C SER A 269 -2.72 9.95 -13.53
N GLY A 270 -1.53 9.54 -13.97
CA GLY A 270 -1.37 8.66 -15.12
C GLY A 270 0.02 8.05 -15.17
N LYS A 271 0.17 6.98 -15.96
CA LYS A 271 1.50 6.36 -16.18
C LYS A 271 2.47 7.31 -16.88
N HIS A 272 1.94 8.23 -17.68
CA HIS A 272 2.69 9.28 -18.40
C HIS A 272 2.93 10.55 -17.59
N LEU A 273 2.24 10.72 -16.46
CA LEU A 273 2.42 11.88 -15.58
C LEU A 273 3.55 11.58 -14.58
N ILE A 274 4.78 11.66 -15.07
CA ILE A 274 5.99 11.27 -14.30
C ILE A 274 6.23 12.13 -13.06
N ASP A 275 5.77 13.37 -13.09
CA ASP A 275 5.86 14.32 -11.98
C ASP A 275 4.75 14.14 -10.93
N GLY A 276 3.95 13.06 -11.04
CA GLY A 276 2.90 12.72 -10.10
C GLY A 276 1.51 13.18 -10.53
N MET A 277 0.70 13.59 -9.56
CA MET A 277 -0.66 14.06 -9.78
C MET A 277 -0.66 15.46 -10.38
N SER A 278 -1.57 15.72 -11.30
CA SER A 278 -1.97 17.05 -11.74
C SER A 278 -3.29 17.46 -11.09
N TYR A 279 -3.39 18.70 -10.60
CA TYR A 279 -4.63 19.26 -10.04
C TYR A 279 -4.77 20.75 -10.33
N ALA A 280 -6.00 21.24 -10.34
CA ALA A 280 -6.29 22.65 -10.55
C ALA A 280 -6.53 23.39 -9.23
N CYS A 281 -5.99 24.59 -9.11
CA CYS A 281 -6.22 25.51 -8.00
C CYS A 281 -5.92 26.94 -8.47
N ASP A 282 -6.66 27.94 -7.97
CA ASP A 282 -6.36 29.36 -8.15
C ASP A 282 -6.00 29.77 -9.60
N GLY A 283 -6.74 29.24 -10.58
CA GLY A 283 -6.55 29.55 -12.00
C GLY A 283 -5.41 28.81 -12.70
N ARG A 284 -4.69 27.90 -12.02
CA ARG A 284 -3.52 27.19 -12.56
C ARG A 284 -3.61 25.67 -12.37
N GLU A 285 -2.89 24.94 -13.20
CA GLU A 285 -2.64 23.51 -13.03
C GLU A 285 -1.30 23.30 -12.32
N TYR A 286 -1.33 22.59 -11.20
CA TYR A 286 -0.19 22.25 -10.37
C TYR A 286 0.15 20.77 -10.48
N ARG A 287 1.38 20.42 -10.07
CA ARG A 287 1.84 19.04 -9.96
C ARG A 287 2.29 18.73 -8.55
N GLU A 288 2.02 17.51 -8.10
CA GLU A 288 2.45 17.02 -6.80
C GLU A 288 2.92 15.57 -6.90
N GLN A 289 4.11 15.29 -6.36
CA GLN A 289 4.68 13.97 -6.40
C GLN A 289 4.08 13.05 -5.35
N MET A 290 3.71 13.56 -4.18
CA MET A 290 3.08 12.78 -3.11
C MET A 290 1.56 12.88 -3.23
N LEU A 291 0.93 11.77 -3.61
CA LEU A 291 -0.50 11.73 -3.90
C LEU A 291 -1.17 10.52 -3.25
N PHE A 292 -2.49 10.52 -3.26
CA PHE A 292 -3.30 9.34 -2.98
C PHE A 292 -4.08 8.97 -4.21
N GLN A 293 -4.13 7.68 -4.56
CA GLN A 293 -5.00 7.15 -5.61
C GLN A 293 -6.10 6.29 -5.01
N ILE A 294 -7.27 6.26 -5.63
CA ILE A 294 -8.42 5.50 -5.14
C ILE A 294 -8.56 4.15 -5.86
N ASP A 295 -8.93 3.11 -5.12
CA ASP A 295 -9.38 1.82 -5.66
C ASP A 295 -10.74 1.40 -5.08
N VAL A 296 -11.37 0.41 -5.72
CA VAL A 296 -12.56 -0.28 -5.23
C VAL A 296 -12.10 -1.46 -4.36
N THR A 297 -12.65 -1.58 -3.15
CA THR A 297 -12.50 -2.77 -2.33
C THR A 297 -13.52 -3.81 -2.74
N ASP A 298 -13.11 -5.05 -3.05
CA ASP A 298 -14.06 -6.16 -3.23
C ASP A 298 -14.98 -6.26 -1.99
N ALA A 299 -16.27 -6.01 -2.20
CA ALA A 299 -17.29 -5.91 -1.16
C ALA A 299 -17.74 -7.29 -0.60
N HIS A 300 -16.90 -8.33 -0.72
CA HIS A 300 -17.26 -9.69 -0.35
C HIS A 300 -16.23 -10.32 0.60
N VAL A 301 -16.04 -9.73 1.78
CA VAL A 301 -15.57 -10.49 2.96
C VAL A 301 -16.13 -9.83 4.23
N PHE A 302 -17.34 -10.22 4.62
CA PHE A 302 -17.78 -10.22 6.01
C PHE A 302 -17.85 -11.67 6.48
#